data_AF-A0A1C5VDW9-F1
#
_entry.id   AF-A0A1C5VDW9-F1
#
_cell.length_a   1.000
_cell.length_b   1.000
_cell.length_c   1.000
_cell.angle_alpha   90.00
_cell.angle_beta   90.00
_cell.angle_gamma   90.00
#
_symmetry.space_group_name_H-M   'P 1'
#
loop_
_entity.id
_entity.type
_entity.pdbx_description
1 polymer ?
#
loop_
_entity_poly.entity_id
_entity_poly.type
_entity_poly.pdbx_seq_one_letter_code
_entity_poly.pdbx_strand_id
1 'polypeptide(L)'
;MEFKLIRTNRKTVAIQVNPDLSITVRAPRYASKREIDRIVEKNETWIYKHIEIIKKNKADYEALNVEKLTSEEIKTLAEQTLKLIPQRVEYFARQVALIMAG
;
A
#
# COMPACT_ATOMS: atom_id res chain seq x y z
N MET A 1 1.20 -17.29 13.87
CA MET A 1 1.13 -16.78 12.49
C MET A 1 2.53 -16.48 11.99
N GLU A 2 2.91 -16.97 10.81
CA GLU A 2 4.24 -16.70 10.21
C GLU A 2 4.26 -15.30 9.56
N PHE A 3 5.30 -14.51 9.82
CA PHE A 3 5.46 -13.18 9.23
C PHE A 3 6.92 -12.75 9.13
N LYS A 4 7.22 -11.89 8.15
CA LYS A 4 8.53 -11.27 7.99
C LYS A 4 8.65 -10.05 8.90
N LEU A 5 9.53 -10.12 9.90
CA LEU A 5 9.82 -8.99 10.79
C LEU A 5 10.90 -8.07 10.20
N ILE A 6 10.59 -6.77 10.08
CA ILE A 6 11.55 -5.74 9.69
C ILE A 6 11.61 -4.68 10.80
N ARG A 7 12.76 -4.56 11.45
CA ARG A 7 12.98 -3.52 12.48
C ARG A 7 13.42 -2.21 11.82
N THR A 8 12.76 -1.12 12.20
CA THR A 8 12.97 0.21 11.60
C THR A 8 12.86 1.30 12.67
N ASN A 9 13.15 2.56 12.32
CA ASN A 9 13.01 3.70 13.24
C ASN A 9 11.55 4.19 13.39
N ARG A 10 10.59 3.27 13.31
CA ARG A 10 9.17 3.59 13.50
C ARG A 10 8.87 3.83 14.97
N LYS A 11 7.86 4.66 15.24
CA LYS A 11 7.29 4.83 16.58
C LYS A 11 6.32 3.71 16.98
N THR A 12 5.68 3.07 15.99
CA THR A 12 4.65 2.04 16.21
C THR A 12 4.84 0.83 15.29
N VAL A 13 4.31 -0.31 15.72
CA VAL A 13 4.24 -1.54 14.92
C VAL A 13 3.22 -1.35 13.79
N ALA A 14 3.61 -1.71 12.58
CA ALA A 14 2.73 -1.74 11.42
C ALA A 14 2.67 -3.15 10.84
N ILE A 15 1.46 -3.59 10.50
CA ILE A 15 1.19 -4.87 9.87
C ILE A 15 0.81 -4.58 8.41
N GLN A 16 1.46 -5.27 7.49
CA GLN A 16 1.23 -5.15 6.06
C GLN A 16 0.92 -6.54 5.49
N VAL A 17 -0.21 -6.67 4.80
CA VAL A 17 -0.54 -7.83 3.97
C VAL A 17 -0.15 -7.48 2.55
N ASN A 18 0.81 -8.21 2.00
CA ASN A 18 1.33 -7.97 0.66
C ASN A 18 0.44 -8.62 -0.42
N PRO A 19 0.52 -8.17 -1.69
CA PRO A 19 -0.25 -8.76 -2.79
C PRO A 19 0.06 -10.24 -3.06
N ASP A 20 1.26 -10.71 -2.68
CA ASP A 20 1.67 -12.12 -2.72
C ASP A 20 1.14 -12.94 -1.54
N LEU A 21 0.25 -12.36 -0.72
CA LEU A 21 -0.32 -12.91 0.51
C LEU A 21 0.69 -13.08 1.66
N SER A 22 1.92 -12.60 1.51
CA SER A 22 2.89 -12.59 2.60
C SER A 22 2.57 -11.49 3.62
N ILE A 23 2.93 -11.73 4.87
CA ILE A 23 2.71 -10.75 5.96
C ILE A 23 4.06 -10.15 6.33
N THR A 24 4.14 -8.83 6.31
CA THR A 24 5.30 -8.08 6.77
C THR A 24 4.94 -7.25 7.98
N VAL A 25 5.69 -7.42 9.07
CA VAL A 25 5.53 -6.63 10.29
C VAL A 25 6.72 -5.69 10.40
N ARG A 26 6.45 -4.39 10.39
CA ARG A 26 7.47 -3.35 10.61
C ARG A 26 7.37 -2.85 12.04
N ALA A 27 8.39 -3.11 12.85
CA ALA A 27 8.39 -2.77 14.26
C ALA A 27 9.48 -1.75 14.62
N PRO A 28 9.28 -0.96 15.69
CA PRO A 28 10.34 -0.16 16.31
C PRO A 28 11.54 -1.03 16.73
N ARG A 29 12.75 -0.47 16.72
CA ARG A 29 13.95 -1.20 17.15
C ARG A 29 13.88 -1.69 18.60
N TYR A 30 13.26 -0.91 19.48
CA TYR A 30 13.10 -1.21 20.91
C TYR A 30 11.96 -2.17 21.24
N ALA A 31 11.02 -2.43 20.31
CA ALA A 31 9.85 -3.25 20.61
C ALA A 31 10.24 -4.72 20.85
N SER A 32 9.77 -5.31 21.95
CA SER A 32 10.05 -6.72 22.24
C SER A 32 9.33 -7.64 21.25
N LYS A 33 9.87 -8.84 21.01
CA LYS A 33 9.20 -9.84 20.16
C LYS A 33 7.81 -10.20 20.71
N ARG A 34 7.69 -10.36 22.03
CA ARG A 34 6.42 -10.61 22.72
C ARG A 34 5.35 -9.55 22.46
N GLU A 35 5.70 -8.26 22.51
CA GLU A 35 4.73 -7.21 22.19
C GLU A 35 4.31 -7.25 20.72
N ILE A 36 5.26 -7.53 19.83
CA ILE A 36 4.97 -7.65 18.40
C ILE A 36 4.00 -8.81 18.16
N ASP A 37 4.29 -9.98 18.72
CA ASP A 37 3.45 -11.18 18.59
C ASP A 37 2.04 -10.90 19.13
N ARG A 38 1.92 -10.27 20.31
CA ARG A 38 0.63 -9.87 20.90
C ARG A 38 -0.16 -8.91 20.01
N ILE A 39 0.51 -7.96 19.36
CA ILE A 39 -0.13 -7.01 18.44
C ILE A 39 -0.61 -7.75 17.18
N VAL A 40 0.18 -8.69 16.66
CA VAL A 40 -0.20 -9.49 15.50
C VAL A 40 -1.40 -10.37 15.81
N GLU A 41 -1.38 -11.11 16.93
CA GLU A 41 -2.49 -11.95 17.39
C GLU A 41 -3.77 -11.14 17.59
N LYS A 42 -3.69 -9.97 18.21
CA LYS A 42 -4.86 -9.08 18.39
C LYS A 42 -5.49 -8.66 17.05
N ASN A 43 -4.70 -8.58 15.98
CA ASN A 43 -5.16 -8.17 14.66
C ASN A 43 -5.39 -9.36 13.72
N GLU A 44 -5.32 -10.60 14.20
CA GLU A 44 -5.39 -11.80 13.37
C GLU A 44 -6.65 -11.83 12.50
N THR A 45 -7.83 -11.52 13.06
CA THR A 45 -9.09 -11.42 12.32
C THR A 45 -9.03 -10.39 11.18
N TRP A 46 -8.39 -9.24 11.41
CA TRP A 46 -8.21 -8.21 10.39
C TRP A 46 -7.27 -8.68 9.27
N ILE A 47 -6.20 -9.43 9.63
CA ILE A 47 -5.24 -9.96 8.66
C ILE A 47 -5.92 -10.99 7.75
N TYR A 48 -6.67 -11.95 8.33
CA TYR A 48 -7.40 -12.94 7.54
C TYR A 48 -8.39 -12.30 6.58
N LYS A 49 -9.17 -11.33 7.07
CA LYS A 49 -10.09 -10.56 6.22
C LYS A 49 -9.39 -9.88 5.05
N HIS A 50 -8.21 -9.29 5.27
CA HIS A 50 -7.44 -8.66 4.19
C HIS A 50 -6.89 -9.67 3.20
N ILE A 51 -6.44 -10.84 3.65
CA ILE A 51 -6.02 -11.93 2.77
C ILE A 51 -7.17 -12.36 1.85
N GLU A 52 -8.39 -12.50 2.39
CA GLU A 52 -9.57 -12.85 1.59
C GLU A 52 -9.93 -11.76 0.57
N ILE A 53 -9.89 -10.49 0.98
CA ILE A 53 -10.12 -9.36 0.06
C ILE A 53 -9.11 -9.39 -1.09
N ILE A 54 -7.82 -9.58 -0.80
CA ILE A 54 -6.78 -9.63 -1.84
C ILE A 54 -7.00 -10.82 -2.78
N LYS A 55 -7.32 -12.01 -2.25
CA LYS A 55 -7.64 -13.20 -3.05
C LYS A 55 -8.83 -12.94 -3.96
N LYS A 56 -9.91 -12.38 -3.41
CA LYS A 56 -11.13 -12.07 -4.17
C LYS A 56 -10.85 -11.05 -5.27
N ASN A 57 -10.20 -9.93 -4.93
CA ASN A 57 -9.86 -8.89 -5.90
C ASN A 57 -8.97 -9.42 -7.03
N LYS A 58 -8.03 -10.32 -6.71
CA LYS A 58 -7.18 -10.97 -7.71
C LYS A 58 -8.00 -11.88 -8.63
N ALA A 59 -8.88 -12.71 -8.07
CA ALA A 59 -9.76 -13.59 -8.84
C ALA A 59 -10.73 -12.79 -9.72
N ASP A 60 -11.33 -11.73 -9.17
CA ASP A 60 -12.22 -10.83 -9.91
C ASP A 60 -11.45 -10.17 -11.07
N TYR A 61 -10.24 -9.64 -10.82
CA TYR A 61 -9.41 -9.02 -11.85
C TYR A 61 -8.99 -10.01 -12.95
N GLU A 62 -8.63 -11.25 -12.60
CA GLU A 62 -8.31 -12.31 -13.57
C GLU A 62 -9.55 -12.74 -14.36
N ALA A 63 -10.74 -12.78 -13.73
CA ALA A 63 -12.00 -13.09 -14.38
C ALA A 63 -12.48 -11.98 -15.33
N LEU A 64 -12.09 -10.73 -15.06
CA LEU A 64 -12.39 -9.58 -15.93
C LEU A 64 -11.73 -9.69 -17.31
N ASN A 65 -10.72 -10.57 -17.50
CA ASN A 65 -9.98 -10.79 -18.75
C ASN A 65 -9.63 -9.49 -19.49
N VAL A 66 -9.26 -8.46 -18.73
CA VAL A 66 -8.90 -7.16 -19.30
C VAL A 66 -7.53 -7.31 -19.96
N GLU A 67 -7.47 -7.03 -21.27
CA GLU A 67 -6.21 -6.96 -21.97
C GLU A 67 -5.29 -5.96 -21.26
N LYS A 68 -4.10 -6.43 -20.89
CA LYS A 68 -3.09 -5.56 -20.32
C LYS A 68 -2.66 -4.59 -21.41
N LEU A 69 -2.64 -3.30 -21.09
CA LEU A 69 -2.11 -2.28 -21.98
C LEU A 69 -0.71 -2.69 -22.45
N THR A 70 -0.52 -2.60 -23.75
CA THR A 70 0.79 -2.79 -24.38
C THR A 70 1.74 -1.68 -23.96
N SER A 71 3.05 -1.92 -24.13
CA SER A 71 4.09 -0.95 -23.80
C SER A 71 3.89 0.38 -24.57
N GLU A 72 3.42 0.29 -25.81
CA GLU A 72 3.14 1.41 -26.71
C GLU A 72 1.95 2.25 -26.24
N GLU A 73 0.87 1.61 -25.78
CA GLU A 73 -0.30 2.29 -25.21
C GLU A 73 0.05 3.01 -23.91
N ILE A 74 0.83 2.36 -23.04
CA ILE A 74 1.33 2.97 -21.79
C ILE A 74 2.16 4.22 -22.12
N LYS A 75 3.04 4.15 -23.12
CA LYS A 75 3.87 5.29 -23.54
C LYS A 75 3.01 6.44 -24.08
N THR A 76 2.04 6.12 -24.92
CA THR A 76 1.10 7.12 -25.47
C THR A 76 0.29 7.80 -24.36
N LEU A 77 -0.22 7.02 -23.41
CA LEU A 77 -0.93 7.55 -22.25
C LEU A 77 -0.03 8.44 -21.38
N ALA A 78 1.24 8.06 -21.18
CA ALA A 78 2.20 8.86 -20.43
C ALA A 78 2.48 10.21 -21.11
N GLU A 79 2.63 10.23 -22.44
CA GLU A 79 2.81 11.45 -23.23
C GLU A 79 1.60 12.39 -23.16
N GLN A 80 0.38 11.84 -23.19
CA GLN A 80 -0.85 12.62 -22.97
C GLN A 80 -0.93 13.17 -21.53
N THR A 81 -0.54 12.36 -20.57
CA THR A 81 -0.56 12.68 -19.13
C THR A 81 0.39 13.83 -18.78
N LEU A 82 1.57 13.89 -19.42
CA LEU A 82 2.56 14.97 -19.28
C LEU A 82 1.99 16.36 -19.58
N LYS A 83 0.93 16.46 -20.39
CA LYS A 83 0.28 17.74 -20.71
C LYS A 83 -0.72 18.18 -19.64
N LEU A 84 -1.33 17.23 -18.93
CA LEU A 84 -2.49 17.47 -18.05
C LEU A 84 -2.12 17.48 -16.55
N ILE A 85 -1.27 16.56 -16.11
CA ILE A 85 -0.92 16.43 -14.69
C ILE A 85 -0.23 17.68 -14.12
N PRO A 86 0.71 18.35 -14.80
CA PRO A 86 1.39 19.52 -14.24
C PRO A 86 0.44 20.63 -13.78
N GLN A 87 -0.63 20.89 -14.54
CA GLN A 87 -1.63 21.91 -14.19
C GLN A 87 -2.39 21.54 -12.92
N ARG A 88 -2.74 20.26 -12.75
CA ARG A 88 -3.38 19.77 -11.51
C ARG A 88 -2.42 19.82 -10.33
N VAL A 89 -1.15 19.44 -10.54
CA VAL A 89 -0.11 19.51 -9.51
C VAL A 89 0.05 20.97 -9.03
N GLU A 90 0.11 21.94 -9.94
CA GLU A 90 0.22 23.35 -9.61
C GLU A 90 -0.99 23.88 -8.83
N TYR A 91 -2.20 23.49 -9.25
CA TYR A 91 -3.44 23.85 -8.55
C TYR A 91 -3.43 23.36 -7.09
N PHE A 92 -3.14 22.07 -6.87
CA PHE A 92 -3.13 21.50 -5.52
C PHE A 92 -1.92 21.96 -4.70
N ALA A 93 -0.76 22.18 -5.32
CA ALA A 93 0.42 22.73 -4.64
C ALA A 93 0.12 24.11 -4.03
N ARG A 94 -0.61 24.98 -4.76
CA ARG A 94 -1.06 26.28 -4.22
C ARG A 94 -1.97 26.12 -3.01
N GLN A 95 -2.92 25.19 -3.05
CA GLN A 95 -3.84 24.96 -1.93
C GLN A 95 -3.10 24.42 -0.68
N VAL A 96 -2.15 23.50 -0.87
CA VAL A 96 -1.35 22.96 0.24
C VAL A 96 -0.41 24.03 0.83
N ALA A 97 0.20 24.87 -0.01
CA ALA A 97 1.05 25.97 0.45
C ALA A 97 0.27 27.00 1.28
N LEU A 98 -0.98 27.31 0.90
CA LEU A 98 -1.85 28.23 1.64
C LEU A 98 -2.17 27.70 3.06
N ILE A 99 -2.36 26.39 3.21
CA ILE A 99 -2.67 25.74 4.49
C ILE A 99 -1.48 25.77 5.46
N MET A 100 -0.23 25.81 4.94
CA MET A 100 0.97 25.80 5.78
C MET A 100 1.46 27.20 6.19
N ALA A 101 0.84 28.26 5.68
CA ALA A 101 1.23 29.66 5.95
C ALA A 101 0.31 30.40 6.94
N GLY A 102 -0.74 29.75 7.45
CA GLY A 102 -1.63 30.24 8.50
C GLY A 102 -1.53 29.41 9.77
#